data_AF-W1XPJ8-F1
#
_entry.id   AF-W1XPJ8-F1
#
_cell.length_a   1.000
_cell.length_b   1.000
_cell.length_c   1.000
_cell.angle_alpha   90.00
_cell.angle_beta   90.00
_cell.angle_gamma   90.00
#
_symmetry.space_group_name_H-M   'P 1'
#
loop_
_entity.id
_entity.type
_entity.pdbx_description
1 polymer ?
#
loop_
_entity_poly.entity_id
_entity_poly.type
_entity_poly.pdbx_seq_one_letter_code
_entity_poly.pdbx_strand_id
1 'polypeptide(L)' 'KCFSSENNNSLDDVVEVDETYIGGKNKNRHNSKKVKNAQGRSLKDKSAVVGMVQRQGKVNAHHVPDTKTKTL' A
#
# COMPACT_ATOMS: atom_id res chain seq x y z
N LYS A 1 -15.31 11.21 0.30
CA LYS A 1 -14.79 11.82 1.55
C LYS A 1 -13.27 11.89 1.43
N CYS A 2 -12.67 13.03 1.76
CA CYS A 2 -11.22 13.17 1.86
C CYS A 2 -10.85 13.06 3.35
N PHE A 3 -9.83 12.30 3.71
CA PHE A 3 -9.36 12.17 5.09
C PHE A 3 -8.27 13.22 5.36
N SER A 4 -8.16 13.67 6.60
CA SER A 4 -7.06 14.53 7.04
C SER A 4 -5.71 13.77 6.92
N SER A 5 -4.61 14.50 6.73
CA SER A 5 -3.27 13.94 6.49
C SER A 5 -2.60 13.30 7.73
N GLU A 6 -3.38 12.89 8.73
CA GLU A 6 -2.89 12.30 9.97
C GLU A 6 -2.76 10.78 9.82
N ASN A 7 -1.65 10.18 10.28
CA ASN A 7 -1.34 8.77 10.01
C ASN A 7 -1.03 7.91 11.24
N ASN A 8 -1.04 8.49 12.43
CA ASN A 8 -0.73 7.81 13.70
C ASN A 8 -1.89 7.98 14.68
N ASN A 9 -3.11 7.77 14.19
CA ASN A 9 -4.31 7.90 15.00
C ASN A 9 -4.51 6.68 15.89
N SER A 10 -5.01 6.87 17.11
CA SER A 10 -5.71 5.79 17.82
C SER A 10 -6.95 5.43 17.01
N LEU A 11 -7.11 4.15 16.69
CA LEU A 11 -8.29 3.60 16.03
C LEU A 11 -9.04 2.77 17.05
N ASP A 12 -10.29 3.14 17.32
CA ASP A 12 -11.14 2.49 18.31
C ASP A 12 -12.29 1.75 17.62
N ASP A 13 -13.01 0.90 18.36
CA ASP A 13 -14.15 0.10 17.86
C ASP A 13 -13.79 -0.84 16.69
N VAL A 14 -14.61 -0.84 15.63
CA VAL A 14 -14.46 -1.72 14.47
C VAL A 14 -13.58 -1.06 13.42
N VAL A 15 -12.42 -1.68 13.20
CA VAL A 15 -11.43 -1.28 12.22
C VAL A 15 -11.38 -2.30 11.09
N GLU A 16 -11.46 -1.80 9.86
CA GLU A 16 -11.24 -2.58 8.64
C GLU A 16 -9.78 -2.42 8.22
N VAL A 17 -9.09 -3.55 8.01
CA VAL A 17 -7.67 -3.58 7.65
C VAL A 17 -7.52 -4.32 6.33
N ASP A 18 -6.78 -3.73 5.40
CA ASP A 18 -6.46 -4.34 4.12
C ASP A 18 -5.05 -3.98 3.64
N GLU A 19 -4.46 -4.82 2.79
CA GLU A 19 -3.17 -4.58 2.16
C GLU A 19 -3.36 -4.20 0.69
N THR A 20 -2.79 -3.07 0.29
CA THR A 20 -2.84 -2.60 -1.09
C THR A 20 -1.43 -2.37 -1.64
N TYR A 21 -1.25 -2.71 -2.92
CA TYR A 21 0.01 -2.50 -3.64
C TYR A 21 -0.11 -1.29 -4.58
N ILE A 22 0.66 -0.24 -4.30
CA ILE A 22 0.60 1.03 -5.00
C ILE A 22 1.85 1.21 -5.88
N GLY A 23 1.66 1.64 -7.12
CA GLY A 23 2.76 1.98 -8.02
C GLY A 23 2.34 2.13 -9.48
N GLY A 24 3.13 2.88 -10.25
CA GLY A 24 2.86 3.14 -11.67
C GLY A 24 2.97 1.89 -12.56
N LYS A 25 2.30 1.89 -13.71
CA LYS A 25 2.38 0.78 -14.68
C LYS A 25 3.80 0.66 -15.23
N ASN A 26 4.37 -0.54 -15.21
CA ASN A 26 5.73 -0.77 -15.71
C ASN A 26 5.91 -0.35 -17.19
N LYS A 27 4.86 -0.45 -18.01
CA LYS A 27 4.87 0.01 -19.41
C LYS A 27 5.13 1.52 -19.58
N ASN A 28 4.71 2.33 -18.59
CA ASN A 28 4.85 3.79 -18.61
C ASN A 28 6.17 4.26 -17.96
N ARG A 29 6.99 3.34 -17.43
CA ARG A 29 8.29 3.69 -16.84
C ARG A 29 9.31 3.95 -17.93
N HIS A 30 10.21 4.91 -17.70
CA HIS A 30 11.39 5.11 -18.53
C HIS A 30 12.16 3.80 -18.70
N ASN A 31 12.78 3.61 -19.87
CA ASN A 31 13.35 2.32 -20.26
C ASN A 31 14.40 1.79 -19.26
N SER A 32 15.26 2.68 -18.73
CA SER A 32 16.27 2.34 -17.72
C SER A 32 15.69 1.97 -16.34
N LYS A 33 14.43 2.33 -16.07
CA LYS A 33 13.75 2.07 -14.79
C LYS A 33 12.73 0.94 -14.86
N LYS A 34 12.59 0.26 -16.02
CA LYS A 34 11.65 -0.85 -16.16
C LYS A 34 12.12 -2.06 -15.36
N VAL A 35 11.19 -2.70 -14.67
CA VAL A 35 11.47 -3.94 -13.94
C VAL A 35 11.25 -5.12 -14.89
N LYS A 36 12.24 -6.01 -14.99
CA LYS A 36 12.15 -7.21 -15.83
C LYS A 36 11.10 -8.16 -15.26
N ASN A 37 10.37 -8.85 -16.15
CA ASN A 37 9.36 -9.84 -15.77
C ASN A 37 8.30 -9.27 -14.81
N ALA A 38 7.94 -7.99 -14.98
CA ALA A 38 6.84 -7.32 -14.30
C ALA A 38 5.77 -6.94 -15.34
N GLN A 39 4.75 -7.79 -15.46
CA GLN A 39 3.60 -7.65 -16.36
C GLN A 39 2.30 -7.79 -15.55
N GLY A 40 1.22 -7.15 -16.01
CA GLY A 40 -0.11 -7.28 -15.41
C GLY A 40 -0.14 -6.86 -13.94
N ARG A 41 -0.62 -7.76 -13.07
CA ARG A 41 -0.73 -7.59 -11.60
C ARG A 41 0.56 -7.96 -10.85
N SER A 42 1.73 -7.89 -11.49
CA SER A 42 3.00 -8.13 -10.82
C SER A 42 3.24 -7.12 -9.69
N LEU A 43 3.64 -7.62 -8.51
CA LEU A 43 3.90 -6.82 -7.31
C LEU A 43 5.36 -6.38 -7.16
N LYS A 44 6.28 -6.95 -7.97
CA LYS A 44 7.74 -6.71 -7.90
C LYS A 44 8.16 -5.24 -7.94
N ASP A 45 7.33 -4.39 -8.52
CA ASP A 45 7.61 -2.98 -8.74
C ASP A 45 6.61 -2.06 -8.03
N LYS A 46 5.85 -2.63 -7.09
CA LYS A 46 4.84 -1.96 -6.28
C LYS A 46 5.29 -1.86 -4.83
N SER A 47 4.92 -0.77 -4.19
CA SER A 47 5.07 -0.60 -2.75
C SER A 47 3.83 -1.14 -2.05
N ALA A 48 4.03 -2.04 -1.09
CA ALA A 48 2.96 -2.50 -0.22
C ALA A 48 2.60 -1.43 0.81
N VAL A 49 1.31 -1.25 1.05
CA VAL A 49 0.77 -0.34 2.06
C VAL A 49 -0.35 -1.08 2.78
N VAL A 50 -0.27 -1.12 4.11
CA VAL A 50 -1.36 -1.58 4.96
C VAL A 50 -2.21 -0.37 5.31
N GLY A 51 -3.49 -0.41 4.92
CA GLY A 51 -4.49 0.58 5.26
C GLY A 51 -5.37 0.08 6.40
N MET A 52 -5.67 0.95 7.34
CA MET A 52 -6.56 0.70 8.47
C MET A 52 -7.59 1.82 8.54
N VAL A 53 -8.87 1.49 8.46
CA VAL A 53 -9.99 2.44 8.45
C VAL A 53 -10.95 2.08 9.57
N GLN A 54 -11.16 3.00 10.50
CA GLN A 54 -12.27 2.91 11.45
C GLN A 54 -13.57 3.29 10.72
N ARG A 55 -14.65 2.52 10.91
CA ARG A 55 -15.93 2.82 10.26
C ARG A 55 -16.42 4.23 10.60
N GLN A 56 -16.68 5.04 9.58
CA GLN A 56 -17.06 6.46 9.70
C GLN A 56 -16.04 7.34 10.45
N GLY A 57 -14.82 6.86 10.68
CA GLY A 57 -13.81 7.51 11.50
C GLY A 57 -12.52 7.82 10.74
N LYS A 58 -11.39 7.59 11.42
CA LYS A 58 -10.05 7.93 10.97
C LYS A 58 -9.42 6.83 10.11
N VAL A 59 -8.37 7.19 9.38
CA VAL A 59 -7.58 6.28 8.56
C VAL A 59 -6.11 6.38 8.95
N ASN A 60 -5.42 5.23 8.97
CA ASN A 60 -3.97 5.14 9.00
C ASN A 60 -3.53 4.27 7.80
N ALA A 61 -2.41 4.62 7.16
CA ALA A 61 -1.83 3.92 6.04
C ALA A 61 -0.31 3.83 6.21
N HIS A 62 0.23 2.63 6.39
CA HIS A 62 1.64 2.42 6.64
C HIS A 62 2.30 1.70 5.46
N HIS A 63 3.41 2.27 4.98
CA HIS A 63 4.26 1.63 3.99
C HIS A 63 4.96 0.41 4.61
N VAL A 64 4.86 -0.74 3.95
CA VAL A 64 5.49 -1.98 4.38
C VAL A 64 6.74 -2.24 3.51
N PRO A 65 7.96 -2.19 4.08
CA PRO A 65 9.19 -2.29 3.30
C PRO A 65 9.51 -3.71 2.80
N ASP A 66 9.04 -4.76 3.49
CA ASP A 66 9.20 -6.15 3.08
C ASP A 66 7.95 -6.97 3.42
N THR A 67 7.43 -7.70 2.43
CA THR A 67 6.24 -8.56 2.56
C THR A 67 6.57 -10.04 2.41
N LYS A 68 7.85 -10.41 2.40
CA LYS A 68 8.25 -11.82 2.29
C LYS A 68 7.84 -12.59 3.55
N THR A 69 7.34 -13.81 3.35
CA THR A 69 6.96 -14.72 4.44
C THR A 69 8.07 -15.01 5.43
N LYS A 70 9.34 -14.98 5.01
CA LYS A 70 10.48 -15.22 5.90
C LYS A 70 10.74 -14.06 6.88
N THR A 71 10.27 -12.86 6.55
CA THR A 71 10.51 -11.62 7.31
C THR A 71 9.28 -11.16 8.09
N LEU A 72 8.17 -11.91 8.01
CA LEU A 72 6.96 -11.78 8.83
C LEU A 72 7.06 -12.74 10.01
#